data_AF-A0A7K0Z8U1-F1
#
_entry.id   AF-A0A7K0Z8U1-F1
#
_cell.length_a   1.000
_cell.length_b   1.000
_cell.length_c   1.000
_cell.angle_alpha   90.00
_cell.angle_beta   90.00
_cell.angle_gamma   90.00
#
_symmetry.space_group_name_H-M   'P 1'
#
loop_
_entity.id
_entity.type
_entity.pdbx_description
1 polymer ?
#
loop_
_entity_poly.entity_id
_entity_poly.type
_entity_poly.pdbx_seq_one_letter_code
_entity_poly.pdbx_strand_id
1 'polypeptide(L)'
;MSKALKNIAEAVDLFAQGKFLIVIDDENRENEGDLIISGEKITDQDMAFMIRHTSGIICSAISAKRAKDLNLPIMVRENQDQRRTAFTISIDAREGLTTGISATERANTVRKMASAQSNAADFIRPGHVFPLIAHSDGLAGRRGHTEAGLVLCQLANQGESGVLSELVNDDGTVMKGQQLFDFADEYEIPVITIEDLALYALENLATKKSETTEIQWAKLPHETGLWQIATFKGGSGVDHAVLKFGDDENHSPTLIRAHSECLTGDSFGSLRCDCGEQLKSSFHLIAQKGHGYIIYLRGQEGRGIGLSEKIKAYLLQDQGLDTISANLELGHENDVRDWQDLITVLDQLKIKDIELITNN
;
A
#
# COMPACT_ATOMS: atom_id res chain seq x y z
N MET A 1 7.40 26.63 -22.31
CA MET A 1 8.73 26.45 -21.67
C MET A 1 8.45 25.98 -20.25
N SER A 2 9.01 24.85 -19.83
CA SER A 2 8.78 24.25 -18.50
C SER A 2 9.05 25.28 -17.38
N LYS A 3 7.99 25.76 -16.71
CA LYS A 3 8.05 26.57 -15.48
C LYS A 3 8.32 25.73 -14.22
N ALA A 4 8.31 24.40 -14.33
CA ALA A 4 8.64 23.51 -13.22
C ALA A 4 10.11 23.69 -12.79
N LEU A 5 10.33 23.73 -11.48
CA LEU A 5 11.63 23.77 -10.85
C LEU A 5 12.34 22.43 -11.09
N LYS A 6 13.39 22.46 -11.90
CA LYS A 6 14.21 21.27 -12.17
C LYS A 6 15.15 20.91 -11.03
N ASN A 7 15.38 21.83 -10.10
CA ASN A 7 16.24 21.62 -8.95
C ASN A 7 15.45 21.00 -7.80
N ILE A 8 15.30 19.67 -7.82
CA ILE A 8 14.55 18.95 -6.78
C ILE A 8 15.19 19.10 -5.40
N ALA A 9 16.52 19.25 -5.31
CA ALA A 9 17.20 19.47 -4.04
C ALA A 9 16.69 20.75 -3.34
N GLU A 10 16.50 21.83 -4.10
CA GLU A 10 15.93 23.08 -3.59
C GLU A 10 14.46 22.92 -3.16
N ALA A 11 13.66 22.16 -3.92
CA ALA A 11 12.29 21.84 -3.51
C ALA A 11 12.25 21.08 -2.18
N VAL A 12 13.14 20.10 -1.98
CA VAL A 12 13.27 19.35 -0.73
C VAL A 12 13.66 20.27 0.43
N ASP A 13 14.60 21.19 0.23
CA ASP A 13 14.99 22.17 1.26
C ASP A 13 13.83 23.10 1.64
N LEU A 14 13.03 23.55 0.67
CA LEU A 14 11.85 24.37 0.91
C LEU A 14 10.77 23.58 1.66
N PHE A 15 10.52 22.33 1.27
CA PHE A 15 9.61 21.44 1.98
C PHE A 15 10.05 21.22 3.44
N ALA A 16 11.35 21.02 3.67
CA ALA A 16 11.92 20.87 5.01
C ALA A 16 11.72 22.13 5.88
N GLN A 17 11.68 23.31 5.26
CA GLN A 17 11.38 24.59 5.92
C GLN A 17 9.89 24.82 6.16
N GLY A 18 9.01 23.89 5.77
CA GLY A 18 7.57 24.02 5.88
C GLY A 18 6.95 24.91 4.80
N LYS A 19 7.58 24.99 3.61
CA LYS A 19 6.99 25.66 2.45
C LYS A 19 6.18 24.66 1.63
N PHE A 20 5.13 25.19 0.99
CA PHE A 20 4.35 24.44 0.02
C PHE A 20 5.17 24.11 -1.22
N LEU A 21 4.82 22.99 -1.84
CA LEU A 21 5.18 22.64 -3.21
C LEU A 21 3.89 22.31 -3.96
N ILE A 22 3.86 22.63 -5.25
CA ILE A 22 2.86 22.08 -6.16
C ILE A 22 3.51 20.89 -6.86
N VAL A 23 2.93 19.72 -6.70
CA VAL A 23 3.42 18.49 -7.34
C VAL A 23 2.45 18.11 -8.44
N ILE A 24 2.95 17.98 -9.67
CA ILE A 24 2.14 17.62 -10.83
C ILE A 24 2.51 16.22 -11.32
N ASP A 25 1.51 15.46 -11.75
CA ASP A 25 1.69 14.17 -12.40
C ASP A 25 1.77 14.28 -13.93
N ASP A 26 1.95 13.13 -14.60
CA ASP A 26 2.01 13.06 -16.06
C ASP A 26 0.66 13.46 -16.68
N GLU A 27 0.68 14.16 -17.82
CA GLU A 27 -0.53 14.56 -18.55
C GLU A 27 -1.46 13.38 -18.89
N ASN A 28 -0.93 12.15 -18.96
CA ASN A 28 -1.69 10.93 -19.23
C ASN A 28 -2.26 10.24 -17.97
N ARG A 29 -1.97 10.74 -16.76
CA ARG A 29 -2.47 10.19 -15.50
C ARG A 29 -3.68 11.01 -15.03
N GLU A 30 -3.57 11.87 -14.02
CA GLU A 30 -4.66 12.74 -13.57
C GLU A 30 -4.61 14.11 -14.28
N ASN A 31 -3.39 14.53 -14.69
CA ASN A 31 -3.10 15.86 -15.20
C ASN A 31 -3.55 16.93 -14.20
N GLU A 32 -3.27 16.68 -12.93
CA GLU A 32 -3.69 17.47 -11.77
C GLU A 32 -2.47 17.87 -10.95
N GLY A 33 -2.65 18.89 -10.11
CA GLY A 33 -1.61 19.36 -9.21
C GLY A 33 -2.09 19.37 -7.77
N ASP A 34 -1.31 18.71 -6.91
CA ASP A 34 -1.55 18.70 -5.48
C ASP A 34 -0.69 19.76 -4.80
N LEU A 35 -1.29 20.47 -3.86
CA LEU A 35 -0.57 21.31 -2.93
C LEU A 35 -0.04 20.42 -1.80
N ILE A 36 1.28 20.28 -1.69
CA ILE A 36 1.94 19.37 -0.74
C ILE A 36 2.82 20.15 0.25
N ILE A 37 2.74 19.79 1.54
CA ILE A 37 3.54 20.38 2.63
C ILE A 37 3.87 19.34 3.70
N SER A 38 4.95 19.58 4.45
CA SER A 38 5.27 18.77 5.62
C SER A 38 4.24 18.93 6.73
N GLY A 39 3.61 17.82 7.12
CA GLY A 39 2.74 17.76 8.29
C GLY A 39 3.47 18.01 9.60
N GLU A 40 4.80 17.86 9.67
CA GLU A 40 5.57 18.23 10.86
C GLU A 40 5.67 19.75 11.03
N LYS A 41 5.78 20.49 9.92
CA LYS A 41 6.04 21.93 9.92
C LYS A 41 4.81 22.79 9.65
N ILE A 42 3.73 22.20 9.17
CA ILE A 42 2.50 22.90 8.80
C ILE A 42 1.96 23.74 9.97
N THR A 43 1.68 25.00 9.68
CA THR A 43 1.03 25.92 10.61
C THR A 43 -0.49 25.94 10.41
N ASP A 44 -1.20 26.54 11.34
CA ASP A 44 -2.65 26.74 11.24
C ASP A 44 -3.00 27.63 10.03
N GLN A 45 -2.13 28.58 9.67
CA GLN A 45 -2.31 29.46 8.51
C GLN A 45 -2.10 28.69 7.21
N ASP A 46 -1.10 27.80 7.16
CA ASP A 46 -0.87 26.95 6.00
C ASP A 46 -2.06 26.01 5.78
N MET A 47 -2.58 25.39 6.84
CA MET A 47 -3.79 24.56 6.73
C MET A 47 -4.98 25.37 6.23
N ALA A 48 -5.19 26.60 6.73
CA ALA A 48 -6.26 27.48 6.25
C ALA A 48 -6.09 27.84 4.76
N PHE A 49 -4.85 28.10 4.33
CA PHE A 49 -4.51 28.35 2.93
C PHE A 49 -4.83 27.13 2.06
N MET A 50 -4.38 25.94 2.47
CA MET A 50 -4.68 24.70 1.76
C MET A 50 -6.20 24.52 1.62
N ILE A 51 -6.96 24.62 2.72
CA ILE A 51 -8.44 24.51 2.69
C ILE A 51 -9.09 25.51 1.73
N ARG A 52 -8.57 26.75 1.64
CA ARG A 52 -9.16 27.81 0.80
C ARG A 52 -8.97 27.54 -0.70
N HIS A 53 -7.87 26.91 -1.09
CA HIS A 53 -7.44 26.79 -2.49
C HIS A 53 -7.47 25.36 -3.04
N THR A 54 -7.85 24.38 -2.22
CA THR A 54 -7.95 22.97 -2.63
C THR A 54 -9.37 22.43 -2.47
N SER A 55 -9.58 21.16 -2.83
CA SER A 55 -10.83 20.42 -2.63
C SER A 55 -11.33 20.41 -1.17
N GLY A 56 -10.44 20.71 -0.21
CA GLY A 56 -10.71 20.61 1.22
C GLY A 56 -10.67 19.19 1.77
N ILE A 57 -10.43 18.19 0.90
CA ILE A 57 -10.13 16.80 1.29
C ILE A 57 -8.66 16.76 1.70
N ILE A 58 -8.41 16.91 3.00
CA ILE A 58 -7.05 16.98 3.54
C ILE A 58 -6.53 15.56 3.76
N CYS A 59 -5.63 15.15 2.87
CA CYS A 59 -4.98 13.86 2.93
C CYS A 59 -3.61 13.97 3.63
N SER A 60 -3.15 12.87 4.23
CA SER A 60 -1.78 12.77 4.74
C SER A 60 -1.13 11.45 4.34
N ALA A 61 -0.09 11.53 3.52
CA ALA A 61 0.69 10.41 3.07
C ALA A 61 1.59 9.86 4.19
N ILE A 62 1.44 8.56 4.47
CA ILE A 62 2.21 7.82 5.48
C ILE A 62 2.64 6.46 4.94
N SER A 63 3.67 5.86 5.54
CA SER A 63 4.03 4.48 5.21
C SER A 63 3.04 3.47 5.80
N ALA A 64 3.02 2.26 5.25
CA ALA A 64 2.30 1.12 5.82
C ALA A 64 2.75 0.82 7.27
N LYS A 65 4.04 1.06 7.59
CA LYS A 65 4.54 0.91 8.96
C LYS A 65 3.89 1.93 9.89
N ARG A 66 3.86 3.20 9.49
CA ARG A 66 3.25 4.26 10.31
C ARG A 66 1.75 4.06 10.48
N ALA A 67 1.05 3.63 9.42
CA ALA A 67 -0.35 3.24 9.52
C ALA A 67 -0.57 2.10 10.53
N LYS A 68 0.31 1.09 10.54
CA LYS A 68 0.28 0.01 11.54
C LYS A 68 0.54 0.53 12.96
N ASP A 69 1.59 1.34 13.16
CA ASP A 69 1.94 1.90 14.47
C ASP A 69 0.79 2.73 15.07
N LEU A 70 0.04 3.43 14.20
CA LEU A 70 -1.11 4.25 14.56
C LEU A 70 -2.45 3.49 14.50
N ASN A 71 -2.46 2.20 14.20
CA ASN A 71 -3.67 1.39 14.01
C ASN A 71 -4.70 2.05 13.07
N LEU A 72 -4.27 2.32 11.85
CA LEU A 72 -5.03 2.93 10.76
C LEU A 72 -5.28 1.89 9.65
N PRO A 73 -6.31 1.03 9.78
CA PRO A 73 -6.68 0.11 8.71
C PRO A 73 -7.23 0.86 7.49
N ILE A 74 -7.13 0.24 6.32
CA ILE A 74 -7.79 0.71 5.09
C ILE A 74 -9.30 0.90 5.34
N MET A 75 -9.87 1.95 4.77
CA MET A 75 -11.28 2.31 4.99
C MET A 75 -12.22 1.28 4.36
N VAL A 76 -11.87 0.78 3.17
CA VAL A 76 -12.64 -0.21 2.43
C VAL A 76 -11.73 -1.39 2.09
N ARG A 77 -12.28 -2.59 2.20
CA ARG A 77 -11.55 -3.82 1.87
C ARG A 77 -11.41 -4.01 0.36
N GLU A 78 -12.49 -3.80 -0.37
CA GLU A 78 -12.54 -3.85 -1.84
C GLU A 78 -12.42 -2.43 -2.38
N ASN A 79 -11.22 -2.06 -2.81
CA ASN A 79 -10.98 -0.73 -3.35
C ASN A 79 -11.41 -0.67 -4.82
N GLN A 80 -12.57 -0.05 -5.07
CA GLN A 80 -13.15 0.15 -6.40
C GLN A 80 -12.64 1.43 -7.09
N ASP A 81 -11.78 2.21 -6.44
CA ASP A 81 -11.14 3.35 -7.07
C ASP A 81 -10.27 2.90 -8.25
N GLN A 82 -10.43 3.57 -9.40
CA GLN A 82 -9.65 3.30 -10.61
C GLN A 82 -8.15 3.48 -10.36
N ARG A 83 -7.78 4.39 -9.45
CA ARG A 83 -6.37 4.67 -9.07
C ARG A 83 -5.91 3.90 -7.84
N ARG A 84 -6.78 3.05 -7.28
CA ARG A 84 -6.58 2.24 -6.08
C ARG A 84 -5.97 3.02 -4.92
N THR A 85 -6.41 4.25 -4.72
CA THR A 85 -5.91 5.15 -3.67
C THR A 85 -6.20 4.54 -2.30
N ALA A 86 -5.15 4.31 -1.51
CA ALA A 86 -5.22 3.52 -0.29
C ALA A 86 -5.60 4.37 0.93
N PHE A 87 -6.85 4.86 0.94
CA PHE A 87 -7.42 5.55 2.09
C PHE A 87 -7.50 4.65 3.32
N THR A 88 -7.02 5.14 4.47
CA THR A 88 -7.38 4.59 5.77
C THR A 88 -8.68 5.20 6.27
N ILE A 89 -9.20 4.66 7.37
CA ILE A 89 -10.22 5.37 8.14
C ILE A 89 -9.73 6.79 8.50
N SER A 90 -10.65 7.76 8.44
CA SER A 90 -10.39 9.17 8.79
C SER A 90 -10.12 9.33 10.29
N ILE A 91 -9.31 10.34 10.65
CA ILE A 91 -8.93 10.59 12.05
C ILE A 91 -8.90 12.08 12.41
N ASP A 92 -9.01 12.35 13.71
CA ASP A 92 -8.65 13.62 14.34
C ASP A 92 -7.72 13.35 15.54
N ALA A 93 -6.84 14.29 15.87
CA ALA A 93 -6.13 14.28 17.14
C ALA A 93 -7.13 14.45 18.30
N ARG A 94 -6.96 13.66 19.35
CA ARG A 94 -7.82 13.67 20.55
C ARG A 94 -7.57 14.91 21.42
N GLU A 95 -6.31 15.30 21.54
CA GLU A 95 -5.88 16.41 22.39
C GLU A 95 -6.36 17.74 21.81
N GLY A 96 -7.06 18.55 22.63
CA GLY A 96 -7.57 19.84 22.20
C GLY A 96 -8.73 19.78 21.21
N LEU A 97 -9.31 18.59 20.97
CA LEU A 97 -10.42 18.40 20.04
C LEU A 97 -11.71 19.07 20.55
N THR A 98 -12.37 19.80 19.66
CA THR A 98 -13.74 20.28 19.82
C THR A 98 -14.65 19.64 18.78
N THR A 99 -14.38 19.90 17.50
CA THR A 99 -15.15 19.39 16.36
C THR A 99 -14.25 18.75 15.32
N GLY A 100 -12.96 19.09 15.30
CA GLY A 100 -11.96 18.54 14.38
C GLY A 100 -11.83 19.28 13.05
N ILE A 101 -12.83 20.06 12.64
CA ILE A 101 -12.90 20.60 11.27
C ILE A 101 -12.05 21.86 11.04
N SER A 102 -11.72 22.60 12.11
CA SER A 102 -10.98 23.86 11.97
C SER A 102 -9.58 23.66 11.41
N ALA A 103 -9.01 24.70 10.80
CA ALA A 103 -7.63 24.65 10.29
C ALA A 103 -6.63 24.28 11.40
N THR A 104 -6.79 24.86 12.59
CA THR A 104 -5.98 24.52 13.77
C THR A 104 -6.11 23.05 14.17
N GLU A 105 -7.33 22.50 14.25
CA GLU A 105 -7.53 21.10 14.65
C GLU A 105 -7.01 20.10 13.60
N ARG A 106 -7.20 20.40 12.31
CA ARG A 106 -6.61 19.58 11.23
C ARG A 106 -5.08 19.69 11.20
N ALA A 107 -4.51 20.87 11.40
CA ALA A 107 -3.06 21.06 11.53
C ALA A 107 -2.47 20.30 12.74
N ASN A 108 -3.16 20.34 13.89
CA ASN A 108 -2.78 19.55 15.07
C ASN A 108 -2.77 18.05 14.76
N THR A 109 -3.76 17.56 14.00
CA THR A 109 -3.88 16.14 13.63
C THR A 109 -2.70 15.68 12.78
N VAL A 110 -2.34 16.42 11.73
CA VAL A 110 -1.21 16.05 10.86
C VAL A 110 0.15 16.23 11.54
N ARG A 111 0.32 17.24 12.42
CA ARG A 111 1.53 17.40 13.26
C ARG A 111 1.69 16.23 14.24
N LYS A 112 0.59 15.82 14.89
CA LYS A 112 0.59 14.63 15.76
C LYS A 112 0.89 13.38 14.96
N MET A 113 0.36 13.24 13.74
CA MET A 113 0.66 12.09 12.86
C MET A 113 2.13 12.03 12.45
N ALA A 114 2.79 13.16 12.22
CA ALA A 114 4.22 13.23 11.90
C ALA A 114 5.11 12.83 13.09
N SER A 115 4.68 13.10 14.33
CA SER A 115 5.51 12.89 15.52
C SER A 115 5.78 11.41 15.81
N ALA A 116 7.07 11.05 15.92
CA ALA A 116 7.50 9.70 16.30
C ALA A 116 7.03 9.25 17.71
N GLN A 117 6.58 10.18 18.56
CA GLN A 117 6.08 9.90 19.91
C GLN A 117 4.59 9.54 19.93
N SER A 118 3.87 9.79 18.84
CA SER A 118 2.44 9.53 18.77
C SER A 118 2.12 8.06 18.59
N ASN A 119 1.04 7.63 19.23
CA ASN A 119 0.49 6.27 19.21
C ASN A 119 -0.99 6.29 18.83
N ALA A 120 -1.58 5.11 18.64
CA ALA A 120 -2.97 4.98 18.20
C ALA A 120 -4.02 5.66 19.10
N ALA A 121 -3.76 5.81 20.41
CA ALA A 121 -4.69 6.39 21.38
C ALA A 121 -4.75 7.92 21.32
N ASP A 122 -3.72 8.56 20.72
CA ASP A 122 -3.69 10.00 20.48
C ASP A 122 -4.72 10.47 19.45
N PHE A 123 -5.38 9.53 18.77
CA PHE A 123 -6.33 9.81 17.70
C PHE A 123 -7.73 9.24 18.00
N ILE A 124 -8.75 9.92 17.50
CA ILE A 124 -10.12 9.41 17.41
C ILE A 124 -10.46 9.01 15.96
N ARG A 125 -11.47 8.16 15.82
CA ARG A 125 -11.97 7.63 14.54
C ARG A 125 -13.51 7.61 14.61
N PRO A 126 -14.25 8.14 13.62
CA PRO A 126 -13.78 8.89 12.45
C PRO A 126 -13.22 10.29 12.82
N GLY A 127 -12.84 11.08 11.82
CA GLY A 127 -12.38 12.47 11.96
C GLY A 127 -12.29 13.18 10.61
N HIS A 128 -11.48 14.23 10.49
CA HIS A 128 -11.50 15.16 9.35
C HIS A 128 -10.19 15.23 8.56
N VAL A 129 -9.20 14.41 8.92
CA VAL A 129 -8.00 14.16 8.11
C VAL A 129 -8.06 12.74 7.56
N PHE A 130 -7.65 12.55 6.31
CA PHE A 130 -7.72 11.29 5.57
C PHE A 130 -6.32 10.73 5.32
N PRO A 131 -5.80 9.84 6.18
CA PRO A 131 -4.49 9.25 5.93
C PRO A 131 -4.52 8.35 4.70
N LEU A 132 -3.44 8.40 3.92
CA LEU A 132 -3.22 7.61 2.72
C LEU A 132 -1.96 6.75 2.91
N ILE A 133 -2.08 5.45 2.69
CA ILE A 133 -0.93 4.55 2.71
C ILE A 133 -0.21 4.63 1.37
N ALA A 134 1.02 5.12 1.38
CA ALA A 134 1.87 5.08 0.19
C ALA A 134 2.30 3.64 -0.13
N HIS A 135 2.52 3.36 -1.42
CA HIS A 135 3.10 2.11 -1.88
C HIS A 135 4.44 1.82 -1.18
N SER A 136 4.71 0.55 -0.86
CA SER A 136 5.92 0.15 -0.11
C SER A 136 7.21 0.49 -0.83
N ASP A 137 7.20 0.39 -2.16
CA ASP A 137 8.33 0.76 -3.02
C ASP A 137 8.35 2.26 -3.40
N GLY A 138 7.49 3.07 -2.77
CA GLY A 138 7.35 4.50 -3.03
C GLY A 138 7.09 4.78 -4.51
N LEU A 139 7.75 5.81 -5.04
CA LEU A 139 7.61 6.26 -6.43
C LEU A 139 8.09 5.23 -7.48
N ALA A 140 8.85 4.20 -7.08
CA ALA A 140 9.23 3.12 -7.97
C ALA A 140 8.08 2.13 -8.23
N GLY A 141 7.21 1.92 -7.22
CA GLY A 141 6.04 1.06 -7.34
C GLY A 141 4.79 1.78 -7.85
N ARG A 142 4.57 3.04 -7.41
CA ARG A 142 3.44 3.85 -7.85
C ARG A 142 3.84 5.32 -7.98
N ARG A 143 3.66 5.89 -9.18
CA ARG A 143 3.88 7.32 -9.46
C ARG A 143 2.64 8.15 -9.12
N GLY A 144 2.32 8.29 -7.83
CA GLY A 144 1.18 9.07 -7.35
C GLY A 144 1.56 10.16 -6.34
N HIS A 145 0.65 11.12 -6.12
CA HIS A 145 0.82 12.21 -5.15
C HIS A 145 1.03 11.71 -3.72
N THR A 146 0.38 10.60 -3.35
CA THR A 146 0.60 9.93 -2.07
C THR A 146 2.07 9.52 -1.88
N GLU A 147 2.66 8.85 -2.88
CA GLU A 147 4.06 8.44 -2.81
C GLU A 147 5.00 9.64 -2.84
N ALA A 148 4.66 10.68 -3.61
CA ALA A 148 5.43 11.93 -3.64
C ALA A 148 5.48 12.60 -2.26
N GLY A 149 4.34 12.71 -1.56
CA GLY A 149 4.28 13.29 -0.21
C GLY A 149 5.15 12.52 0.80
N LEU A 150 5.13 11.19 0.78
CA LEU A 150 5.99 10.38 1.65
C LEU A 150 7.47 10.51 1.29
N VAL A 151 7.80 10.49 0.00
CA VAL A 151 9.19 10.62 -0.49
C VAL A 151 9.77 11.98 -0.12
N LEU A 152 8.99 13.07 -0.20
CA LEU A 152 9.41 14.39 0.24
C LEU A 152 9.73 14.42 1.74
N CYS A 153 8.88 13.81 2.59
CA CYS A 153 9.19 13.66 4.01
C CYS A 153 10.51 12.92 4.25
N GLN A 154 10.77 11.84 3.49
CA GLN A 154 11.98 11.04 3.62
C GLN A 154 13.23 11.81 3.18
N LEU A 155 13.19 12.47 2.02
CA LEU A 155 14.28 13.27 1.49
C LEU A 155 14.60 14.46 2.40
N ALA A 156 13.57 15.08 2.99
CA ALA A 156 13.70 16.19 3.93
C ALA A 156 14.06 15.74 5.37
N ASN A 157 14.17 14.43 5.62
CA ASN A 157 14.41 13.84 6.95
C ASN A 157 13.40 14.33 8.01
N GLN A 158 12.11 14.32 7.68
CA GLN A 158 11.01 14.73 8.55
C GLN A 158 10.09 13.57 8.91
N GLY A 159 9.29 13.76 9.96
CA GLY A 159 8.27 12.82 10.37
C GLY A 159 7.27 12.52 9.25
N GLU A 160 6.79 11.27 9.17
CA GLU A 160 5.87 10.83 8.12
C GLU A 160 4.49 11.46 8.31
N SER A 161 4.19 12.46 7.48
CA SER A 161 2.87 13.07 7.30
C SER A 161 2.99 14.04 6.12
N GLY A 162 3.04 13.52 4.89
CA GLY A 162 3.07 14.36 3.69
C GLY A 162 1.67 14.87 3.42
N VAL A 163 1.34 16.09 3.84
CA VAL A 163 -0.03 16.62 3.74
C VAL A 163 -0.26 17.09 2.31
N LEU A 164 -1.35 16.63 1.70
CA LEU A 164 -1.67 16.91 0.30
C LEU A 164 -3.17 17.12 0.10
N SER A 165 -3.53 17.97 -0.86
CA SER A 165 -4.90 18.19 -1.32
C SER A 165 -4.89 18.82 -2.72
N GLU A 166 -5.83 18.41 -3.56
CA GLU A 166 -5.89 18.74 -4.99
C GLU A 166 -6.30 20.21 -5.19
N LEU A 167 -5.58 20.96 -6.01
CA LEU A 167 -5.91 22.36 -6.32
C LEU A 167 -7.18 22.48 -7.17
N VAL A 168 -8.07 23.38 -6.79
CA VAL A 168 -9.36 23.60 -7.48
C VAL A 168 -9.59 25.07 -7.81
N ASN A 169 -10.20 25.33 -8.96
CA ASN A 169 -10.70 26.64 -9.33
C ASN A 169 -11.90 27.03 -8.46
N ASP A 170 -12.18 28.32 -8.32
CA ASP A 170 -13.34 28.82 -7.56
C ASP A 170 -14.69 28.35 -8.16
N ASP A 171 -14.72 27.89 -9.42
CA ASP A 171 -15.90 27.30 -10.05
C ASP A 171 -16.10 25.80 -9.73
N GLY A 172 -15.18 25.21 -8.95
CA GLY A 172 -15.19 23.82 -8.51
C GLY A 172 -14.53 22.83 -9.47
N THR A 173 -14.02 23.29 -10.63
CA THR A 173 -13.21 22.44 -11.51
C THR A 173 -11.80 22.26 -10.96
N VAL A 174 -11.14 21.13 -11.24
CA VAL A 174 -9.74 20.90 -10.85
C VAL A 174 -8.81 21.76 -11.69
N MET A 175 -7.79 22.36 -11.07
CA MET A 175 -6.78 23.14 -11.80
C MET A 175 -5.90 22.24 -12.66
N LYS A 176 -5.71 22.59 -13.94
CA LYS A 176 -4.87 21.83 -14.87
C LYS A 176 -3.96 22.73 -15.71
N GLY A 177 -2.81 22.17 -16.13
CA GLY A 177 -1.89 22.81 -17.07
C GLY A 177 -1.50 24.24 -16.65
N GLN A 178 -1.81 25.23 -17.50
CA GLN A 178 -1.43 26.63 -17.28
C GLN A 178 -2.00 27.22 -15.98
N GLN A 179 -3.19 26.79 -15.54
CA GLN A 179 -3.82 27.29 -14.31
C GLN A 179 -2.96 27.01 -13.07
N LEU A 180 -2.30 25.84 -13.02
CA LEU A 180 -1.40 25.48 -11.94
C LEU A 180 -0.17 26.39 -11.90
N PHE A 181 0.37 26.73 -13.07
CA PHE A 181 1.52 27.64 -13.17
C PHE A 181 1.17 29.09 -12.87
N ASP A 182 -0.04 29.54 -13.21
CA ASP A 182 -0.50 30.88 -12.89
C ASP A 182 -0.74 31.02 -11.38
N PHE A 183 -1.33 29.99 -10.74
CA PHE A 183 -1.45 29.91 -9.28
C PHE A 183 -0.09 29.86 -8.59
N ALA A 184 0.84 29.05 -9.11
CA ALA A 184 2.22 28.98 -8.61
C ALA A 184 2.92 30.34 -8.62
N ASP A 185 2.77 31.11 -9.71
CA ASP A 185 3.36 32.44 -9.83
C ASP A 185 2.69 33.45 -8.88
N GLU A 186 1.36 33.38 -8.71
CA GLU A 186 0.58 34.27 -7.83
C GLU A 186 0.98 34.13 -6.35
N TYR A 187 1.19 32.90 -5.88
CA TYR A 187 1.51 32.59 -4.49
C TYR A 187 2.98 32.28 -4.24
N GLU A 188 3.83 32.43 -5.27
CA GLU A 188 5.28 32.14 -5.24
C GLU A 188 5.59 30.71 -4.74
N ILE A 189 4.81 29.73 -5.21
CA ILE A 189 4.93 28.32 -4.82
C ILE A 189 5.69 27.55 -5.90
N PRO A 190 6.81 26.88 -5.58
CA PRO A 190 7.53 26.07 -6.56
C PRO A 190 6.69 24.89 -7.08
N VAL A 191 6.81 24.63 -8.38
CA VAL A 191 6.19 23.47 -9.04
C VAL A 191 7.25 22.41 -9.33
N ILE A 192 7.01 21.15 -8.98
CA ILE A 192 7.85 20.00 -9.34
C ILE A 192 7.01 18.91 -10.00
N THR A 193 7.66 18.03 -10.77
CA THR A 193 6.99 16.87 -11.37
C THR A 193 7.23 15.61 -10.53
N ILE A 194 6.27 14.69 -10.52
CA ILE A 194 6.47 13.35 -9.93
C ILE A 194 7.65 12.63 -10.59
N GLU A 195 7.85 12.83 -11.90
CA GLU A 195 8.95 12.21 -12.64
C GLU A 195 10.32 12.67 -12.14
N ASP A 196 10.54 13.99 -12.04
CA ASP A 196 11.80 14.55 -11.55
C ASP A 196 12.06 14.14 -10.08
N LEU A 197 11.01 14.15 -9.26
CA LEU A 197 11.09 13.70 -7.86
C LEU A 197 11.47 12.22 -7.77
N ALA A 198 10.90 11.36 -8.62
CA ALA A 198 11.22 9.93 -8.65
C ALA A 198 12.69 9.69 -9.01
N LEU A 199 13.21 10.39 -10.03
CA LEU A 199 14.61 10.32 -10.41
C LEU A 199 15.54 10.78 -9.29
N TYR A 200 15.24 11.93 -8.67
CA TYR A 200 16.02 12.44 -7.55
C TYR A 200 15.97 11.50 -6.34
N ALA A 201 14.81 10.91 -6.05
CA ALA A 201 14.65 9.95 -4.97
C ALA A 201 15.47 8.68 -5.18
N LEU A 202 15.56 8.16 -6.41
CA LEU A 202 16.40 7.00 -6.74
C LEU A 202 17.88 7.24 -6.46
N GLU A 203 18.35 8.48 -6.62
CA GLU A 203 19.75 8.87 -6.41
C GLU A 203 20.06 9.20 -4.94
N ASN A 204 19.10 9.80 -4.22
CA ASN A 204 19.35 10.45 -2.93
C ASN A 204 18.70 9.77 -1.73
N LEU A 205 17.61 9.05 -1.92
CA LEU A 205 17.20 8.11 -0.90
C LEU A 205 18.17 6.94 -1.00
N ALA A 206 18.85 6.64 0.10
CA ALA A 206 19.45 5.33 0.24
C ALA A 206 18.34 4.36 -0.12
N THR A 207 18.52 3.60 -1.20
CA THR A 207 17.72 2.40 -1.38
C THR A 207 17.96 1.64 -0.10
N LYS A 208 17.03 1.74 0.84
CA LYS A 208 16.52 0.56 1.47
C LYS A 208 16.00 -0.27 0.29
N LYS A 209 16.95 -0.93 -0.43
CA LYS A 209 16.81 -2.35 -0.67
C LYS A 209 16.25 -2.79 0.66
N SER A 210 14.93 -3.04 0.69
CA SER A 210 14.26 -3.68 1.82
C SER A 210 15.34 -4.52 2.44
N GLU A 211 15.88 -4.10 3.60
CA GLU A 211 17.06 -4.74 4.19
C GLU A 211 16.69 -6.19 4.08
N THR A 212 17.33 -6.94 3.16
CA THR A 212 16.79 -8.22 2.72
C THR A 212 16.89 -9.03 3.97
N THR A 213 15.79 -9.07 4.72
CA THR A 213 15.84 -9.46 6.10
C THR A 213 15.98 -10.94 5.93
N GLU A 214 17.21 -11.41 6.11
CA GLU A 214 17.59 -12.75 5.73
C GLU A 214 16.49 -13.70 6.23
N ILE A 215 15.88 -14.45 5.30
CA ILE A 215 14.70 -15.23 5.61
C ILE A 215 15.08 -16.18 6.74
N GLN A 216 14.47 -15.98 7.90
CA GLN A 216 14.77 -16.77 9.09
C GLN A 216 13.98 -18.08 9.03
N TRP A 217 14.70 -19.18 8.86
CA TRP A 217 14.12 -20.50 8.69
C TRP A 217 14.02 -21.26 10.02
N ALA A 218 12.84 -21.80 10.31
CA ALA A 218 12.61 -22.78 11.36
C ALA A 218 12.43 -24.17 10.73
N LYS A 219 12.81 -25.23 11.46
CA LYS A 219 12.52 -26.62 11.06
C LYS A 219 11.04 -26.92 11.22
N LEU A 220 10.43 -27.53 10.21
CA LEU A 220 9.05 -27.99 10.19
C LEU A 220 9.02 -29.49 9.85
N PRO A 221 9.05 -30.39 10.83
CA PRO A 221 8.84 -31.82 10.59
C PRO A 221 7.46 -32.05 9.98
N HIS A 222 7.40 -32.78 8.85
CA HIS A 222 6.18 -33.06 8.11
C HIS A 222 6.13 -34.53 7.67
N GLU A 223 4.95 -35.05 7.31
CA GLU A 223 4.78 -36.44 6.87
C GLU A 223 5.60 -36.79 5.61
N THR A 224 5.88 -35.78 4.76
CA THR A 224 6.67 -35.94 3.54
C THR A 224 8.18 -35.69 3.74
N GLY A 225 8.62 -35.46 4.97
CA GLY A 225 10.03 -35.27 5.33
C GLY A 225 10.29 -34.01 6.16
N LEU A 226 11.56 -33.61 6.28
CA LEU A 226 11.94 -32.44 7.06
C LEU A 226 11.87 -31.17 6.19
N TRP A 227 10.84 -30.37 6.39
CA TRP A 227 10.70 -29.07 5.75
C TRP A 227 11.34 -27.97 6.60
N GLN A 228 11.50 -26.80 6.00
CA GLN A 228 11.74 -25.55 6.69
C GLN A 228 10.59 -24.59 6.42
N ILE A 229 10.30 -23.71 7.38
CA ILE A 229 9.28 -22.67 7.28
C ILE A 229 9.87 -21.33 7.69
N ALA A 230 9.45 -20.29 7.00
CA ALA A 230 9.72 -18.91 7.36
C ALA A 230 8.47 -18.06 7.17
N THR A 231 8.47 -16.87 7.74
CA THR A 231 7.45 -15.85 7.47
C THR A 231 7.98 -14.80 6.51
N PHE A 232 7.12 -14.33 5.63
CA PHE A 232 7.39 -13.18 4.78
C PHE A 232 6.25 -12.18 4.94
N LYS A 233 6.57 -10.92 5.19
CA LYS A 233 5.55 -9.89 5.42
C LYS A 233 5.19 -9.20 4.11
N GLY A 234 3.97 -9.44 3.63
CA GLY A 234 3.44 -8.86 2.39
C GLY A 234 3.20 -7.35 2.48
N GLY A 235 3.02 -6.70 1.33
CA GLY A 235 2.83 -5.25 1.21
C GLY A 235 1.59 -4.74 1.94
N SER A 236 0.55 -5.58 2.06
CA SER A 236 -0.67 -5.31 2.85
C SER A 236 -0.46 -5.43 4.38
N GLY A 237 0.74 -5.84 4.82
CA GLY A 237 1.08 -6.08 6.22
C GLY A 237 0.71 -7.46 6.75
N VAL A 238 0.15 -8.33 5.91
CA VAL A 238 -0.15 -9.74 6.22
C VAL A 238 1.12 -10.58 6.19
N ASP A 239 1.33 -11.43 7.19
CA ASP A 239 2.42 -12.42 7.15
C ASP A 239 2.00 -13.64 6.30
N HIS A 240 2.77 -13.94 5.26
CA HIS A 240 2.72 -15.16 4.46
C HIS A 240 3.65 -16.22 5.03
N ALA A 241 3.39 -17.49 4.71
CA ALA A 241 4.29 -18.58 5.05
C ALA A 241 5.06 -19.03 3.80
N VAL A 242 6.37 -19.15 3.94
CA VAL A 242 7.28 -19.65 2.92
C VAL A 242 7.79 -20.99 3.42
N LEU A 243 7.51 -22.06 2.70
CA LEU A 243 7.97 -23.40 3.03
C LEU A 243 9.01 -23.86 2.02
N LYS A 244 10.07 -24.50 2.52
CA LYS A 244 11.19 -25.02 1.73
C LYS A 244 11.41 -26.49 2.03
N PHE A 245 11.69 -27.27 1.00
CA PHE A 245 12.19 -28.64 1.10
C PHE A 245 13.49 -28.78 0.33
N GLY A 246 14.43 -29.56 0.85
CA GLY A 246 15.77 -29.69 0.30
C GLY A 246 16.70 -28.51 0.63
N ASP A 247 17.93 -28.59 0.14
CA ASP A 247 18.99 -27.61 0.36
C ASP A 247 19.06 -26.57 -0.77
N ASP A 248 19.76 -25.45 -0.53
CA ASP A 248 19.92 -24.32 -1.47
C ASP A 248 20.94 -24.60 -2.61
N GLU A 249 21.19 -25.87 -2.94
CA GLU A 249 22.00 -26.20 -4.12
C GLU A 249 21.27 -25.76 -5.40
N ASN A 250 22.02 -25.33 -6.41
CA ASN A 250 21.50 -24.72 -7.65
C ASN A 250 20.66 -25.73 -8.46
N HIS A 251 19.39 -25.90 -8.08
CA HIS A 251 18.40 -26.67 -8.81
C HIS A 251 17.56 -25.70 -9.64
N SER A 252 17.93 -25.57 -10.92
CA SER A 252 17.19 -24.81 -11.94
C SER A 252 16.60 -25.78 -12.97
N PRO A 253 15.29 -25.70 -13.28
CA PRO A 253 14.29 -24.81 -12.68
C PRO A 253 13.89 -25.25 -11.26
N THR A 254 13.56 -24.31 -10.39
CA THR A 254 13.09 -24.58 -9.03
C THR A 254 11.60 -24.89 -9.04
N LEU A 255 11.19 -26.03 -8.46
CA LEU A 255 9.78 -26.40 -8.37
C LEU A 255 9.06 -25.55 -7.30
N ILE A 256 7.98 -24.87 -7.70
CA ILE A 256 7.24 -23.94 -6.83
C ILE A 256 5.74 -24.21 -6.88
N ARG A 257 5.11 -24.19 -5.70
CA ARG A 257 3.66 -24.05 -5.55
C ARG A 257 3.33 -22.68 -4.97
N ALA A 258 2.66 -21.83 -5.75
CA ALA A 258 1.99 -20.65 -5.23
C ALA A 258 0.60 -21.05 -4.73
N HIS A 259 0.37 -21.01 -3.42
CA HIS A 259 -0.86 -21.49 -2.79
C HIS A 259 -1.62 -20.34 -2.15
N SER A 260 -2.82 -20.02 -2.67
CA SER A 260 -3.74 -19.06 -2.06
C SER A 260 -4.37 -19.64 -0.81
N GLU A 261 -4.39 -18.89 0.29
CA GLU A 261 -5.01 -19.31 1.56
C GLU A 261 -6.46 -19.77 1.37
N CYS A 262 -6.80 -20.94 1.91
CA CYS A 262 -8.15 -21.47 1.95
C CYS A 262 -8.38 -22.16 3.31
N LEU A 263 -8.83 -21.42 4.31
CA LEU A 263 -9.03 -21.92 5.67
C LEU A 263 -9.94 -23.16 5.70
N THR A 264 -11.07 -23.10 4.98
CA THR A 264 -12.03 -24.21 4.98
C THR A 264 -11.48 -25.47 4.33
N GLY A 265 -10.70 -25.34 3.24
CA GLY A 265 -10.09 -26.48 2.54
C GLY A 265 -8.86 -27.01 3.28
N ASP A 266 -7.92 -26.12 3.57
CA ASP A 266 -6.57 -26.49 4.03
C ASP A 266 -6.56 -26.90 5.51
N SER A 267 -7.34 -26.22 6.35
CA SER A 267 -7.34 -26.46 7.80
C SER A 267 -8.50 -27.35 8.26
N PHE A 268 -9.68 -27.23 7.65
CA PHE A 268 -10.89 -27.96 8.08
C PHE A 268 -11.28 -29.12 7.16
N GLY A 269 -10.56 -29.36 6.06
CA GLY A 269 -10.81 -30.50 5.18
C GLY A 269 -12.14 -30.42 4.41
N SER A 270 -12.59 -29.22 4.04
CA SER A 270 -13.82 -29.04 3.28
C SER A 270 -13.74 -29.75 1.93
N LEU A 271 -14.77 -30.54 1.61
CA LEU A 271 -14.94 -31.20 0.30
C LEU A 271 -15.61 -30.31 -0.76
N ARG A 272 -15.94 -29.06 -0.43
CA ARG A 272 -16.53 -28.10 -1.39
C ARG A 272 -15.49 -27.51 -2.35
N CYS A 273 -14.22 -27.64 -2.03
CA CYS A 273 -13.10 -27.24 -2.87
C CYS A 273 -12.01 -28.31 -2.76
N ASP A 274 -11.08 -28.30 -3.71
CA ASP A 274 -9.94 -29.21 -3.75
C ASP A 274 -8.65 -28.57 -3.18
N CYS A 275 -8.72 -27.36 -2.58
CA CYS A 275 -7.54 -26.64 -2.08
C CYS A 275 -6.66 -27.48 -1.14
N GLY A 276 -7.26 -28.15 -0.16
CA GLY A 276 -6.52 -28.99 0.80
C GLY A 276 -5.80 -30.16 0.12
N GLU A 277 -6.46 -30.83 -0.83
CA GLU A 277 -5.86 -31.91 -1.62
C GLU A 277 -4.75 -31.41 -2.56
N GLN A 278 -4.92 -30.22 -3.15
CA GLN A 278 -3.87 -29.59 -3.95
C GLN A 278 -2.65 -29.22 -3.10
N LEU A 279 -2.85 -28.69 -1.87
CA LEU A 279 -1.77 -28.40 -0.95
C LEU A 279 -1.01 -29.68 -0.58
N LYS A 280 -1.75 -30.72 -0.17
CA LYS A 280 -1.18 -32.03 0.18
C LYS A 280 -0.41 -32.64 -0.99
N SER A 281 -0.96 -32.59 -2.20
CA SER A 281 -0.30 -33.09 -3.41
C SER A 281 0.99 -32.32 -3.70
N SER A 282 1.02 -31.00 -3.44
CA SER A 282 2.21 -30.17 -3.60
C SER A 282 3.33 -30.58 -2.63
N PHE A 283 3.00 -30.84 -1.36
CA PHE A 283 3.97 -31.39 -0.39
C PHE A 283 4.56 -32.72 -0.85
N HIS A 284 3.75 -33.61 -1.42
CA HIS A 284 4.24 -34.91 -1.91
C HIS A 284 5.13 -34.75 -3.15
N LEU A 285 4.69 -33.97 -4.13
CA LEU A 285 5.41 -33.78 -5.38
C LEU A 285 6.78 -33.13 -5.17
N ILE A 286 6.85 -32.08 -4.35
CA ILE A 286 8.10 -31.41 -4.01
C ILE A 286 9.03 -32.35 -3.24
N ALA A 287 8.50 -33.11 -2.28
CA ALA A 287 9.31 -34.08 -1.54
C ALA A 287 9.86 -35.19 -2.45
N GLN A 288 9.08 -35.68 -3.40
CA GLN A 288 9.52 -36.67 -4.39
C GLN A 288 10.63 -36.13 -5.31
N LYS A 289 10.56 -34.84 -5.68
CA LYS A 289 11.57 -34.14 -6.48
C LYS A 289 12.83 -33.78 -5.67
N GLY A 290 12.74 -33.82 -4.34
CA GLY A 290 13.84 -33.61 -3.41
C GLY A 290 14.15 -32.14 -3.09
N HIS A 291 13.59 -31.19 -3.84
CA HIS A 291 13.79 -29.76 -3.61
C HIS A 291 12.58 -28.95 -4.11
N GLY A 292 12.30 -27.81 -3.46
CA GLY A 292 11.30 -26.86 -3.94
C GLY A 292 10.65 -26.03 -2.83
N TYR A 293 9.71 -25.17 -3.23
CA TYR A 293 9.05 -24.22 -2.35
C TYR A 293 7.52 -24.30 -2.43
N ILE A 294 6.86 -24.11 -1.29
CA ILE A 294 5.43 -23.77 -1.23
C ILE A 294 5.33 -22.37 -0.65
N ILE A 295 4.76 -21.44 -1.42
CA ILE A 295 4.51 -20.08 -0.98
C ILE A 295 3.02 -19.98 -0.63
N TYR A 296 2.70 -19.95 0.66
CA TYR A 296 1.34 -19.87 1.16
C TYR A 296 0.92 -18.41 1.36
N LEU A 297 0.22 -17.87 0.37
CA LEU A 297 -0.21 -16.49 0.27
C LEU A 297 -1.50 -16.26 1.06
N ARG A 298 -1.31 -15.66 2.23
CA ARG A 298 -2.40 -15.27 3.13
C ARG A 298 -3.10 -13.99 2.67
N GLY A 299 -4.39 -13.87 3.00
CA GLY A 299 -5.25 -12.77 2.55
C GLY A 299 -5.98 -13.04 1.23
N GLN A 300 -5.77 -14.20 0.60
CA GLN A 300 -6.41 -14.59 -0.67
C GLN A 300 -7.62 -15.53 -0.51
N GLU A 301 -8.14 -15.67 0.71
CA GLU A 301 -9.31 -16.53 0.98
C GLU A 301 -10.49 -16.22 0.05
N GLY A 302 -11.17 -17.27 -0.42
CA GLY A 302 -12.30 -17.14 -1.34
C GLY A 302 -11.94 -16.55 -2.71
N ARG A 303 -10.69 -16.69 -3.16
CA ARG A 303 -10.14 -15.95 -4.33
C ARG A 303 -10.04 -14.44 -4.09
N GLY A 304 -9.78 -14.05 -2.84
CA GLY A 304 -9.49 -12.70 -2.39
C GLY A 304 -10.69 -11.93 -1.81
N ILE A 305 -11.92 -12.40 -1.97
CA ILE A 305 -13.14 -11.80 -1.35
C ILE A 305 -13.17 -11.99 0.18
N GLY A 306 -12.42 -12.97 0.69
CA GLY A 306 -12.31 -13.29 2.10
C GLY A 306 -13.29 -14.33 2.62
N LEU A 307 -13.05 -14.75 3.87
CA LEU A 307 -13.80 -15.81 4.51
C LEU A 307 -15.30 -15.49 4.63
N SER A 308 -15.65 -14.29 5.10
CA SER A 308 -17.06 -13.92 5.31
C SER A 308 -17.88 -13.99 4.02
N GLU A 309 -17.36 -13.44 2.92
CA GLU A 309 -18.03 -13.45 1.63
C GLU A 309 -18.06 -14.85 1.01
N LYS A 310 -16.98 -15.63 1.16
CA LYS A 310 -16.97 -17.05 0.79
C LYS A 310 -18.06 -17.85 1.49
N ILE A 311 -18.30 -17.61 2.78
CA ILE A 311 -19.37 -18.28 3.52
C ILE A 311 -20.76 -17.85 3.04
N LYS A 312 -20.95 -16.58 2.65
CA LYS A 312 -22.20 -16.15 2.00
C LYS A 312 -22.42 -16.87 0.67
N ALA A 313 -21.37 -17.02 -0.15
CA ALA A 313 -21.45 -17.78 -1.40
C ALA A 313 -21.82 -19.24 -1.14
N TYR A 314 -21.29 -19.84 -0.06
CA TYR A 314 -21.66 -21.19 0.36
C TYR A 314 -23.14 -21.32 0.74
N LEU A 315 -23.72 -20.31 1.40
CA LEU A 315 -25.16 -20.31 1.73
C LEU A 315 -26.04 -20.27 0.48
N LEU A 316 -25.64 -19.52 -0.55
CA LEU A 316 -26.34 -19.50 -1.84
C LEU A 316 -26.19 -20.83 -2.59
N GLN A 317 -25.01 -21.45 -2.53
CA GLN A 317 -24.80 -22.78 -3.10
C GLN A 317 -25.66 -23.85 -2.42
N ASP A 318 -25.83 -23.77 -1.10
CA ASP A 318 -26.72 -24.67 -0.35
C ASP A 318 -28.19 -24.52 -0.74
N GLN A 319 -28.55 -23.39 -1.36
CA GLN A 319 -29.87 -23.13 -1.93
C GLN A 319 -29.98 -23.56 -3.40
N GLY A 320 -28.93 -24.19 -3.95
CA GLY A 320 -28.93 -24.80 -5.27
C GLY A 320 -28.26 -23.98 -6.38
N LEU A 321 -27.66 -22.83 -6.06
CA LEU A 321 -26.85 -22.09 -7.04
C LEU A 321 -25.49 -22.77 -7.27
N ASP A 322 -24.99 -22.73 -8.51
CA ASP A 322 -23.60 -23.10 -8.77
C ASP A 322 -22.64 -22.02 -8.27
N THR A 323 -21.34 -22.34 -8.19
CA THR A 323 -20.31 -21.44 -7.66
C THR A 323 -20.20 -20.12 -8.41
N ILE A 324 -20.41 -20.09 -9.73
CA ILE A 324 -20.30 -18.87 -10.53
C ILE A 324 -21.54 -18.00 -10.27
N SER A 325 -22.72 -18.60 -10.34
CA SER A 325 -23.99 -17.93 -10.11
C SER A 325 -24.08 -17.33 -8.71
N ALA A 326 -23.61 -18.05 -7.68
CA ALA A 326 -23.57 -17.56 -6.31
C ALA A 326 -22.63 -16.35 -6.11
N ASN A 327 -21.48 -16.31 -6.80
CA ASN A 327 -20.55 -15.17 -6.71
C ASN A 327 -21.07 -13.94 -7.48
N LEU A 328 -21.70 -14.16 -8.65
CA LEU A 328 -22.33 -13.10 -9.42
C LEU A 328 -23.49 -12.46 -8.65
N GLU A 329 -24.30 -13.24 -7.94
CA GLU A 329 -25.40 -12.73 -7.14
C GLU A 329 -24.94 -11.90 -5.93
N LEU A 330 -23.74 -12.17 -5.42
CA LEU A 330 -23.09 -11.36 -4.39
C LEU A 330 -22.31 -10.16 -4.94
N GLY A 331 -22.28 -9.97 -6.27
CA GLY A 331 -21.61 -8.85 -6.91
C GLY A 331 -20.07 -8.96 -6.94
N HIS A 332 -19.51 -10.15 -6.74
CA HIS A 332 -18.07 -10.36 -6.75
C HIS A 332 -17.51 -10.60 -8.16
N GLU A 333 -16.28 -10.16 -8.41
CA GLU A 333 -15.50 -10.60 -9.56
C GLU A 333 -15.08 -12.08 -9.39
N ASN A 334 -14.79 -12.76 -10.51
CA ASN A 334 -14.46 -14.19 -10.48
C ASN A 334 -13.11 -14.52 -9.80
N ASP A 335 -12.18 -13.56 -9.75
CA ASP A 335 -10.87 -13.72 -9.13
C ASP A 335 -10.23 -12.37 -8.81
N VAL A 336 -10.05 -12.04 -7.53
CA VAL A 336 -9.45 -10.78 -7.07
C VAL A 336 -8.10 -11.00 -6.38
N ARG A 337 -7.43 -12.12 -6.66
CA ARG A 337 -6.13 -12.46 -6.07
C ARG A 337 -5.02 -11.58 -6.63
N ASP A 338 -4.15 -11.11 -5.74
CA ASP A 338 -2.94 -10.37 -6.06
C ASP A 338 -1.70 -11.25 -5.83
N TRP A 339 -0.80 -11.28 -6.82
CA TRP A 339 0.41 -12.08 -6.82
C TRP A 339 1.70 -11.24 -6.65
N GLN A 340 1.60 -9.94 -6.38
CA GLN A 340 2.78 -9.09 -6.20
C GLN A 340 3.67 -9.58 -5.05
N ASP A 341 3.07 -9.98 -3.94
CA ASP A 341 3.82 -10.51 -2.78
C ASP A 341 4.55 -11.83 -3.12
N LEU A 342 4.03 -12.64 -4.06
CA LEU A 342 4.75 -13.82 -4.56
C LEU A 342 6.03 -13.41 -5.28
N ILE A 343 5.95 -12.41 -6.17
CA ILE A 343 7.10 -11.92 -6.93
C ILE A 343 8.20 -11.45 -5.98
N THR A 344 7.84 -10.66 -4.96
CA THR A 344 8.79 -10.16 -3.96
C THR A 344 9.44 -11.28 -3.15
N VAL A 345 8.69 -12.34 -2.80
CA VAL A 345 9.25 -13.52 -2.15
C VAL A 345 10.28 -14.21 -3.04
N LEU A 346 9.97 -14.40 -4.33
CA LEU A 346 10.87 -15.07 -5.29
C LEU A 346 12.16 -14.26 -5.52
N ASP A 347 12.04 -12.94 -5.63
CA ASP A 347 13.18 -12.02 -5.74
C ASP A 347 14.07 -12.10 -4.50
N GLN A 348 13.49 -12.15 -3.30
CA GLN A 348 14.25 -12.28 -2.06
C GLN A 348 14.95 -13.64 -1.94
N LEU A 349 14.30 -14.72 -2.40
CA LEU A 349 14.90 -16.05 -2.51
C LEU A 349 15.93 -16.14 -3.65
N LYS A 350 16.03 -15.12 -4.51
CA LYS A 350 16.89 -15.07 -5.71
C LYS A 350 16.60 -16.20 -6.70
N ILE A 351 15.36 -16.67 -6.75
CA ILE A 351 14.94 -17.70 -7.70
C ILE A 351 14.62 -17.04 -9.04
N LYS A 352 15.26 -17.51 -10.11
CA LYS A 352 15.12 -16.93 -11.46
C LYS A 352 14.32 -17.80 -12.42
N ASP A 353 14.49 -19.11 -12.31
CA ASP A 353 13.85 -20.10 -13.18
C ASP A 353 12.92 -20.96 -12.33
N ILE A 354 11.64 -21.01 -12.69
CA ILE A 354 10.62 -21.74 -11.92
C ILE A 354 9.95 -22.82 -12.78
N GLU A 355 9.65 -23.94 -12.15
CA GLU A 355 8.65 -24.92 -12.62
C GLU A 355 7.43 -24.77 -11.71
N LEU A 356 6.30 -24.31 -12.24
CA LEU A 356 5.13 -23.97 -11.43
C LEU A 356 4.16 -25.15 -11.33
N ILE A 357 3.82 -25.55 -10.10
CA ILE A 357 2.75 -26.52 -9.80
C ILE A 357 1.40 -25.79 -9.87
N THR A 358 0.79 -25.78 -11.06
CA THR A 358 -0.52 -25.16 -11.33
C THR A 358 -1.45 -26.13 -12.06
N ASN A 359 -2.76 -25.96 -11.84
CA ASN A 359 -3.85 -26.68 -12.52
C ASN A 359 -4.61 -25.77 -13.50
N ASN A 360 -4.07 -24.58 -13.78
CA ASN A 360 -4.67 -23.57 -14.64
C ASN A 360 -3.97 -23.52 -16.00
#